data_AF-A0A923S5K6-F1
#
_entry.id   AF-A0A923S5K6-F1
#
_cell.length_a   1.000
_cell.length_b   1.000
_cell.length_c   1.000
_cell.angle_alpha   90.00
_cell.angle_beta   90.00
_cell.angle_gamma   90.00
#
_symmetry.space_group_name_H-M   'P 1'
#
loop_
_entity.id
_entity.type
_entity.pdbx_description
1 polymer ?
#
loop_
_entity_poly.entity_id
_entity_poly.type
_entity_poly.pdbx_seq_one_letter_code
_entity_poly.pdbx_strand_id
1 'polypeptide(L)'
;MKAFHLQPAMLSYGGVFYPVGYIFLMFASEQDARDAAALLVGDGYDGEEIALLTPAQIHDELTRADGHLAPHAQPTSQEMHRVQRFLQLAQLGHHALMIYAPTGHETSHIMQVLQGARISYGQKYRPVSIEHLAGKETSISVV
;
A
#
# COMPACT_ATOMS: atom_id res chain seq x y z
N MET A 1 12.69 11.71 6.25
CA MET A 1 11.28 11.27 6.14
C MET A 1 10.54 12.30 5.35
N LYS A 2 9.86 11.88 4.29
CA LYS A 2 9.10 12.77 3.41
C LYS A 2 7.65 12.92 3.88
N ALA A 3 7.06 14.09 3.62
CA ALA A 3 5.63 14.30 3.80
C ALA A 3 4.84 13.44 2.79
N PHE A 4 3.89 12.65 3.28
CA PHE A 4 3.01 11.90 2.39
C PHE A 4 2.00 12.82 1.72
N HIS A 5 1.89 12.67 0.40
CA HIS A 5 0.84 13.26 -0.41
C HIS A 5 0.37 12.20 -1.40
N LEU A 6 -0.94 11.92 -1.39
CA LEU A 6 -1.54 11.01 -2.33
C LEU A 6 -1.43 11.57 -3.76
N GLN A 7 -0.81 10.81 -4.65
CA GLN A 7 -0.65 11.17 -6.06
C GLN A 7 -1.61 10.37 -6.94
N PRO A 8 -2.06 10.90 -8.09
CA PRO A 8 -2.94 10.16 -9.01
C PRO A 8 -2.38 8.80 -9.45
N ALA A 9 -1.06 8.68 -9.58
CA ALA A 9 -0.39 7.42 -9.92
C ALA A 9 -0.47 6.34 -8.81
N MET A 10 -0.93 6.72 -7.61
CA MET A 10 -1.16 5.82 -6.48
C MET A 10 -2.61 5.32 -6.40
N LEU A 11 -3.42 5.58 -7.42
CA LEU A 11 -4.80 5.14 -7.51
C LEU A 11 -4.96 4.10 -8.63
N SER A 12 -5.80 3.09 -8.39
CA SER A 12 -6.27 2.20 -9.44
C SER A 12 -7.22 2.94 -10.39
N TYR A 13 -7.58 2.32 -11.51
CA TYR A 13 -8.55 2.91 -12.46
C TYR A 13 -9.90 3.26 -11.79
N GLY A 14 -10.28 2.52 -10.74
CA GLY A 14 -11.48 2.78 -9.95
C GLY A 14 -11.33 3.91 -8.92
N GLY A 15 -10.20 4.62 -8.92
CA GLY A 15 -9.89 5.65 -7.94
C GLY A 15 -9.59 5.11 -6.54
N VAL A 16 -9.25 3.81 -6.43
CA VAL A 16 -8.96 3.15 -5.15
C VAL A 16 -7.47 3.21 -4.84
N PHE A 17 -7.08 3.41 -3.58
CA PHE A 17 -5.67 3.42 -3.17
C PHE A 17 -4.91 2.13 -3.59
N TYR A 18 -3.98 2.28 -4.54
CA TYR A 18 -3.17 1.21 -5.11
C TYR A 18 -1.77 1.72 -5.55
N PRO A 19 -0.87 2.06 -4.61
CA PRO A 19 0.44 2.61 -4.93
C PRO A 19 1.43 1.53 -5.42
N VAL A 20 1.39 1.21 -6.72
CA VAL A 20 2.29 0.22 -7.33
C VAL A 20 3.75 0.56 -7.06
N GLY A 21 4.53 -0.45 -6.68
CA GLY A 21 5.96 -0.27 -6.36
C GLY A 21 6.21 0.09 -4.91
N TYR A 22 5.17 0.39 -4.12
CA TYR A 22 5.32 0.68 -2.69
C TYR A 22 4.94 -0.49 -1.80
N ILE A 23 5.47 -0.46 -0.57
CA ILE A 23 5.01 -1.25 0.56
C ILE A 23 4.32 -0.27 1.52
N PHE A 24 3.17 -0.67 2.03
CA PHE A 24 2.44 0.07 3.07
C PHE A 24 2.35 -0.80 4.32
N LEU A 25 3.04 -0.37 5.39
CA LEU A 25 3.15 -1.10 6.66
C LEU A 25 2.48 -0.30 7.77
N MET A 26 1.68 -0.95 8.60
CA MET A 26 1.00 -0.37 9.76
C MET A 26 1.68 -0.81 11.06
N PHE A 27 1.74 0.10 12.03
CA PHE A 27 2.36 -0.08 13.34
C PHE A 27 1.39 0.40 14.42
N ALA A 28 1.39 -0.26 15.57
CA ALA A 28 0.48 0.06 16.68
C ALA A 28 0.76 1.44 17.29
N SER A 29 2.00 1.92 17.21
CA SER A 29 2.40 3.22 17.74
C SER A 29 3.24 4.02 16.73
N GLU A 30 3.29 5.34 16.92
CA GLU A 30 4.18 6.22 16.16
C GLU A 30 5.65 5.84 16.36
N GLN A 31 6.02 5.46 17.60
CA GLN A 31 7.39 5.11 17.93
C GLN A 31 7.84 3.85 17.19
N ASP A 32 7.02 2.79 17.15
CA ASP A 32 7.35 1.57 16.41
C ASP A 32 7.55 1.87 14.90
N ALA A 33 6.75 2.79 14.33
CA ALA A 33 6.92 3.23 12.94
C ALA A 33 8.21 4.04 12.75
N ARG A 34 8.56 4.94 13.68
CA ARG A 34 9.80 5.71 13.62
C ARG A 34 11.04 4.84 13.79
N ASP A 35 10.99 3.86 14.69
CA ASP A 35 12.06 2.90 14.92
C ASP A 35 12.30 2.06 13.65
N ALA A 36 11.22 1.58 13.02
CA ALA A 36 11.30 0.87 11.75
C ALA A 36 11.91 1.74 10.64
N ALA A 37 11.51 3.01 10.54
CA ALA A 37 12.09 3.93 9.56
C ALA A 37 13.58 4.20 9.85
N ALA A 38 13.98 4.31 11.12
CA ALA A 38 15.37 4.50 11.50
C ALA A 38 16.24 3.29 11.16
N LEU A 39 15.73 2.07 11.31
CA LEU A 39 16.42 0.85 10.87
C LEU A 39 16.69 0.86 9.36
N LEU A 40 15.69 1.25 8.55
CA LEU A 40 15.85 1.34 7.09
C LEU A 40 16.86 2.41 6.68
N VAL A 41 16.80 3.60 7.31
CA VAL A 41 17.78 4.67 7.04
C VAL A 41 19.19 4.25 7.46
N GLY A 42 19.34 3.56 8.59
CA GLY A 42 20.62 3.03 9.05
C GLY A 42 21.20 1.94 8.15
N ASP A 43 20.34 1.21 7.44
CA ASP A 43 20.71 0.20 6.44
C ASP A 43 21.02 0.80 5.05
N GLY A 44 20.75 2.10 4.86
CA GLY A 44 21.11 2.85 3.65
C GLY A 44 19.95 3.19 2.72
N TYR A 45 18.70 2.96 3.12
CA TYR A 45 17.53 3.48 2.39
C TYR A 45 17.45 5.00 2.52
N ASP A 46 17.06 5.67 1.43
CA ASP A 46 16.88 7.11 1.47
C ASP A 46 15.62 7.45 2.29
N GLY A 47 15.78 8.31 3.28
CA GLY A 47 14.67 8.82 4.07
C GLY A 47 13.65 9.62 3.26
N GLU A 48 13.93 10.00 2.00
CA GLU A 48 12.96 10.56 1.05
C GLU A 48 12.05 9.51 0.40
N GLU A 49 12.47 8.25 0.37
CA GLU A 49 11.70 7.10 -0.12
C GLU A 49 10.73 6.54 0.93
N ILE A 50 10.81 7.06 2.16
CA ILE A 50 10.01 6.66 3.31
C ILE A 50 9.12 7.81 3.75
N ALA A 51 7.81 7.58 3.75
CA ALA A 51 6.82 8.49 4.29
C ALA A 51 6.14 7.89 5.53
N LEU A 52 6.06 8.68 6.60
CA LEU A 52 5.25 8.36 7.79
C LEU A 52 3.88 9.00 7.66
N LEU A 53 2.84 8.21 7.92
CA LEU A 53 1.47 8.67 7.96
C LEU A 53 0.92 8.51 9.37
N THR A 54 0.40 9.62 9.88
CA THR A 54 -0.40 9.62 11.12
C THR A 54 -1.79 9.01 10.86
N PRO A 55 -2.50 8.55 11.91
CA PRO A 55 -3.89 8.10 11.79
C PRO A 55 -4.80 9.08 11.03
N ALA A 56 -4.66 10.38 11.32
CA ALA A 56 -5.45 11.43 10.68
C ALA A 56 -5.15 11.54 9.18
N GLN A 57 -3.88 11.47 8.79
CA GLN A 57 -3.49 11.48 7.37
C GLN A 57 -3.97 10.24 6.64
N ILE A 58 -3.92 9.06 7.26
CA ILE A 58 -4.44 7.83 6.67
C ILE A 58 -5.94 8.00 6.38
N HIS A 59 -6.70 8.53 7.34
CA HIS A 59 -8.12 8.81 7.13
C HIS A 59 -8.37 9.79 5.99
N ASP A 60 -7.72 10.95 6.04
CA ASP A 60 -7.93 12.03 5.07
C ASP A 60 -7.58 11.58 3.64
N GLU A 61 -6.45 10.91 3.48
CA GLU A 61 -5.94 10.49 2.17
C GLU A 61 -6.68 9.28 1.62
N LEU A 62 -6.90 8.24 2.43
CA LEU A 62 -7.53 7.00 1.94
C LEU A 62 -9.04 7.16 1.75
N THR A 63 -9.70 8.06 2.49
CA THR A 63 -11.13 8.35 2.27
C THR A 63 -11.33 9.11 0.95
N ARG A 64 -10.40 10.00 0.57
CA ARG A 64 -10.38 10.61 -0.78
C ARG A 64 -10.15 9.56 -1.88
N ALA A 65 -9.35 8.55 -1.57
CA ALA A 65 -8.99 7.45 -2.45
C ALA A 65 -9.98 6.27 -2.41
N ASP A 66 -11.21 6.42 -1.91
CA ASP A 66 -12.21 5.34 -1.82
C ASP A 66 -13.31 5.48 -2.88
N GLY A 67 -12.97 6.00 -4.05
CA GLY A 67 -13.80 5.94 -5.26
C GLY A 67 -15.28 6.27 -5.05
N HIS A 68 -15.61 7.39 -4.39
CA HIS A 68 -17.00 7.85 -4.19
C HIS A 68 -17.96 6.79 -3.59
N LEU A 69 -17.47 5.88 -2.74
CA LEU A 69 -18.37 5.02 -1.99
C LEU A 69 -19.29 5.90 -1.11
N ALA A 70 -20.60 5.76 -1.32
CA ALA A 70 -21.59 6.38 -0.46
C ALA A 70 -21.34 5.93 0.99
N PRO A 71 -21.60 6.77 2.00
CA PRO A 71 -21.50 6.36 3.40
C PRO A 71 -22.26 5.04 3.60
N HIS A 72 -21.62 4.04 4.21
CA HIS A 72 -22.16 2.68 4.48
C HIS A 72 -22.21 1.71 3.31
N ALA A 73 -21.70 2.06 2.13
CA ALA A 73 -21.57 1.09 1.05
C ALA A 73 -20.57 -0.02 1.43
N GLN A 74 -20.94 -1.27 1.16
CA GLN A 74 -20.06 -2.40 1.40
C GLN A 74 -18.93 -2.41 0.35
N PRO A 75 -17.68 -2.69 0.74
CA PRO A 75 -16.59 -2.84 -0.22
C PRO A 75 -16.93 -3.94 -1.23
N THR A 76 -16.85 -3.62 -2.52
CA THR A 76 -17.18 -4.54 -3.61
C THR A 76 -15.94 -5.15 -4.27
N SER A 77 -14.75 -4.68 -3.91
CA SER A 77 -13.47 -5.13 -4.45
C SER A 77 -12.47 -5.47 -3.34
N GLN A 78 -11.50 -6.35 -3.66
CA GLN A 78 -10.39 -6.65 -2.75
C GLN A 78 -9.53 -5.42 -2.44
N GLU A 79 -9.49 -4.42 -3.33
CA GLU A 79 -8.79 -3.16 -3.08
C GLU A 79 -9.49 -2.38 -1.95
N MET A 80 -10.81 -2.24 -2.03
CA MET A 80 -11.62 -1.56 -1.02
C MET A 80 -11.57 -2.26 0.35
N HIS A 81 -11.60 -3.60 0.40
CA HIS A 81 -11.42 -4.33 1.66
C HIS A 81 -10.08 -4.04 2.34
N ARG A 82 -9.02 -3.80 1.56
CA ARG A 82 -7.70 -3.44 2.10
C ARG A 82 -7.70 -2.02 2.64
N VAL A 83 -8.26 -1.08 1.89
CA VAL A 83 -8.46 0.31 2.33
C VAL A 83 -9.26 0.35 3.63
N GLN A 84 -10.37 -0.37 3.72
CA GLN A 84 -11.19 -0.46 4.93
C GLN A 84 -10.38 -0.96 6.13
N ARG A 85 -9.50 -1.96 5.94
CA ARG A 85 -8.63 -2.45 7.03
C ARG A 85 -7.62 -1.39 7.48
N PHE A 86 -7.02 -0.63 6.56
CA PHE A 86 -6.14 0.47 6.93
C PHE A 86 -6.88 1.55 7.72
N LEU A 87 -8.10 1.92 7.29
CA LEU A 87 -8.95 2.87 8.00
C LEU A 87 -9.36 2.36 9.39
N GLN A 88 -9.63 1.06 9.55
CA GLN A 88 -9.93 0.47 10.87
C GLN A 88 -8.72 0.55 11.81
N LEU A 89 -7.52 0.22 11.32
CA LEU A 89 -6.31 0.29 12.12
C LEU A 89 -5.97 1.76 12.47
N ALA A 90 -6.17 2.70 11.54
CA ALA A 90 -6.01 4.12 11.81
C ALA A 90 -6.97 4.60 12.92
N GLN A 91 -8.22 4.15 12.94
CA GLN A 91 -9.17 4.44 14.05
C GLN A 91 -8.67 3.95 15.40
N LEU A 92 -7.88 2.86 15.42
CA LEU A 92 -7.24 2.33 16.62
C LEU A 92 -5.93 3.05 16.99
N GLY A 93 -5.54 4.10 16.24
CA GLY A 93 -4.34 4.88 16.48
C GLY A 93 -3.08 4.37 15.77
N HIS A 94 -3.21 3.40 14.86
CA HIS A 94 -2.07 2.87 14.14
C HIS A 94 -1.48 3.89 13.15
N HIS A 95 -0.17 3.88 13.05
CA HIS A 95 0.61 4.71 12.12
C HIS A 95 1.06 3.87 10.93
N ALA A 96 1.34 4.51 9.80
CA ALA A 96 1.83 3.80 8.62
C ALA A 96 3.20 4.28 8.16
N LEU A 97 4.02 3.36 7.65
CA LEU A 97 5.12 3.67 6.76
C LEU A 97 4.75 3.28 5.34
N MET A 98 4.97 4.21 4.42
CA MET A 98 4.95 3.95 2.99
C MET A 98 6.38 4.01 2.47
N ILE A 99 6.83 2.91 1.87
CA ILE A 99 8.24 2.72 1.48
C ILE A 99 8.28 2.34 0.00
N TYR A 100 9.08 3.05 -0.79
CA TYR A 100 9.31 2.69 -2.18
C TYR A 100 10.19 1.43 -2.28
N ALA A 101 9.74 0.44 -3.04
CA ALA A 101 10.42 -0.86 -3.16
C ALA A 101 10.09 -1.51 -4.51
N PRO A 102 10.47 -0.91 -5.65
CA PRO A 102 9.95 -1.27 -6.97
C PRO A 102 10.17 -2.73 -7.35
N THR A 103 11.24 -3.38 -6.88
CA THR A 103 11.53 -4.79 -7.20
C THR A 103 11.27 -5.74 -6.02
N GLY A 104 11.27 -7.04 -6.35
CA GLY A 104 11.21 -8.09 -5.34
C GLY A 104 12.45 -8.13 -4.43
N HIS A 105 13.61 -7.72 -4.93
CA HIS A 105 14.84 -7.69 -4.15
C HIS A 105 14.78 -6.64 -3.03
N GLU A 106 14.37 -5.41 -3.35
CA GLU A 106 14.18 -4.36 -2.32
C GLU A 106 13.10 -4.76 -1.32
N THR A 107 12.00 -5.38 -1.79
CA THR A 107 10.95 -5.85 -0.89
C THR A 107 11.48 -6.89 0.10
N SER A 108 12.23 -7.89 -0.35
CA SER A 108 12.83 -8.90 0.52
C SER A 108 13.83 -8.28 1.50
N HIS A 109 14.65 -7.35 1.01
CA HIS A 109 15.65 -6.66 1.83
C HIS A 109 14.99 -5.81 2.94
N ILE A 110 13.97 -5.01 2.61
CA ILE A 110 13.18 -4.25 3.60
C ILE A 110 12.61 -5.18 4.67
N MET A 111 12.01 -6.30 4.27
CA MET A 111 11.43 -7.25 5.23
C MET A 111 12.50 -7.93 6.11
N GLN A 112 13.71 -8.13 5.58
CA GLN A 112 14.84 -8.66 6.35
C GLN A 112 15.33 -7.64 7.39
N VAL A 113 15.49 -6.37 7.00
CA VAL A 113 15.85 -5.27 7.93
C VAL A 113 14.79 -5.13 9.02
N LEU A 114 13.51 -5.24 8.66
CA LEU A 114 12.37 -5.10 9.57
C LEU A 114 11.96 -6.39 10.29
N GLN A 115 12.74 -7.47 10.24
CA GLN A 115 12.35 -8.77 10.82
C GLN A 115 11.98 -8.70 12.32
N GLY A 116 12.55 -7.75 13.07
CA GLY A 116 12.28 -7.51 14.48
C GLY A 116 11.27 -6.39 14.77
N ALA A 117 10.75 -5.72 13.73
CA ALA A 117 9.84 -4.61 13.88
C ALA A 117 8.41 -5.09 14.22
N ARG A 118 7.68 -4.30 15.01
CA ARG A 118 6.30 -4.61 15.43
C ARG A 118 5.26 -4.23 14.37
N ILE A 119 5.35 -4.86 13.20
CA ILE A 119 4.40 -4.64 12.11
C ILE A 119 3.04 -5.24 12.48
N SER A 120 1.99 -4.43 12.50
CA SER A 120 0.61 -4.86 12.79
C SER A 120 -0.09 -5.39 11.53
N TYR A 121 0.17 -4.77 10.39
CA TYR A 121 -0.40 -5.16 9.09
C TYR A 121 0.49 -4.62 7.97
N GLY A 122 0.54 -5.27 6.82
CA GLY A 122 1.40 -4.81 5.73
C GLY A 122 0.96 -5.31 4.37
N GLN A 123 1.20 -4.50 3.34
CA GLN A 123 0.86 -4.84 1.97
C GLN A 123 1.93 -4.39 0.98
N LYS A 124 2.34 -5.30 0.09
CA LYS A 124 3.10 -4.97 -1.11
C LYS A 124 2.15 -4.79 -2.30
N TYR A 125 2.28 -3.68 -3.00
CA TYR A 125 1.54 -3.42 -4.24
C TYR A 125 2.44 -3.75 -5.45
N ARG A 126 1.98 -4.68 -6.29
CA ARG A 126 2.67 -5.13 -7.50
C ARG A 126 1.84 -4.74 -8.73
N PRO A 127 2.46 -4.60 -9.91
CA PRO A 127 1.71 -4.51 -11.15
C PRO A 127 0.78 -5.72 -11.29
N VAL A 128 -0.43 -5.51 -11.81
CA VAL A 128 -1.28 -6.60 -12.26
C VAL A 128 -0.65 -7.22 -13.50
N SER A 129 -0.01 -8.38 -13.34
CA SER A 129 0.50 -9.17 -14.47
C SER A 129 -0.67 -9.84 -15.18
N ILE A 130 -0.95 -9.44 -16.42
CA ILE A 130 -1.80 -10.20 -17.33
C ILE A 130 -0.87 -11.06 -18.17
N GLU A 131 -0.81 -12.36 -17.90
CA GLU A 131 -0.14 -13.33 -18.77
C GLU A 131 -1.13 -13.88 -19.81
N HIS A 132 -0.79 -13.70 -21.09
CA HIS A 132 -1.53 -14.32 -22.19
C HIS A 132 -1.06 -15.76 -22.35
N LEU A 133 -1.85 -16.72 -21.87
CA LEU A 133 -1.67 -18.13 -22.16
C LEU A 133 -2.36 -18.41 -23.51
N ALA A 134 -1.57 -18.67 -24.55
CA ALA A 134 -2.10 -18.96 -25.87
C ALA A 134 -3.12 -20.12 -25.82
N GLY A 135 -4.38 -19.83 -26.17
CA GLY A 135 -5.39 -20.79 -26.54
C GLY A 135 -5.73 -20.56 -28.01
N LYS A 136 -5.68 -21.60 -28.86
CA LYS A 136 -6.09 -21.50 -30.26
C LYS A 136 -7.52 -20.97 -30.34
N GLU A 137 -7.69 -19.71 -30.71
CA GLU A 137 -8.95 -19.19 -31.21
C GLU A 137 -9.28 -19.95 -32.49
N THR A 138 -10.10 -21.00 -32.35
CA THR A 138 -10.69 -21.66 -33.50
C THR A 138 -11.74 -20.72 -34.03
N SER A 139 -11.38 -19.98 -35.07
CA SER A 139 -12.28 -19.16 -35.87
C SER A 139 -13.50 -19.98 -36.25
N ILE A 140 -14.65 -19.70 -35.63
CA ILE A 140 -15.93 -20.19 -36.13
C ILE A 140 -16.31 -19.25 -37.26
N SER A 141 -15.97 -19.64 -38.48
CA SER A 141 -16.56 -19.07 -39.69
C SER A 141 -18.06 -19.32 -39.64
N VAL A 142 -18.84 -18.26 -39.53
CA VAL A 142 -20.28 -18.30 -39.77
C VAL A 142 -20.46 -18.38 -41.28
N VAL A 143 -21.04 -19.48 -41.74
CA VAL A 143 -21.66 -19.62 -43.07
C VAL A 143 -23.16 -19.67 -42.87
#